data_AF-A0A259EUL2-F1
#
_entry.id   AF-A0A259EUL2-F1
#
_cell.length_a   1.000
_cell.length_b   1.000
_cell.length_c   1.000
_cell.angle_alpha   90.00
_cell.angle_beta   90.00
_cell.angle_gamma   90.00
#
_symmetry.space_group_name_H-M   'P 1'
#
loop_
_entity.id
_entity.type
_entity.pdbx_description
1 polymer ?
#
loop_
_entity_poly.entity_id
_entity_poly.type
_entity_poly.pdbx_seq_one_letter_code
_entity_poly.pdbx_strand_id
1 'polypeptide(L)'
;MEMLLLIAAFVLGLLSFFEPCTIATHTLFAVRAHHDPLNRRARALAQLVLSRIGLLALLFGAAAAIGLTALSAQAAMLMLGAIGLVYLVSRKVYLPVPHLEFFRLVPRHADWPQGLKLGLTLPACTLPLVLIVGMLAALTQQPLLAVLAGGLFAVMFSLPTLWGSMHGLGANARAVLGLSAALSPYLTTALLWGAAIFIWQTGH
;
A
#
# COMPACT_ATOMS: atom_id res chain seq x y z
N MET A 1 2.14 18.06 -11.65
CA MET A 1 2.69 16.89 -10.91
C MET A 1 2.06 16.70 -9.53
N GLU A 2 1.84 17.76 -8.76
CA GLU A 2 1.26 17.67 -7.40
C GLU A 2 -0.13 17.00 -7.36
N MET A 3 -1.05 17.44 -8.22
CA MET A 3 -2.39 16.86 -8.33
C MET A 3 -2.35 15.38 -8.77
N LEU A 4 -1.42 15.03 -9.66
CA LEU A 4 -1.21 13.65 -10.11
C LEU A 4 -0.75 12.77 -8.94
N LEU A 5 0.15 13.26 -8.09
CA LEU A 5 0.61 12.54 -6.90
C LEU A 5 -0.56 12.25 -5.94
N LEU A 6 -1.41 13.23 -5.67
CA LEU A 6 -2.55 13.06 -4.77
C LEU A 6 -3.61 12.11 -5.34
N ILE A 7 -3.92 12.22 -6.63
CA ILE A 7 -4.85 11.31 -7.33
C ILE A 7 -4.28 9.89 -7.33
N ALA A 8 -2.99 9.72 -7.65
CA ALA A 8 -2.33 8.43 -7.61
C ALA A 8 -2.33 7.85 -6.19
N ALA A 9 -2.00 8.64 -5.17
CA ALA A 9 -2.05 8.22 -3.78
C ALA A 9 -3.46 7.76 -3.36
N PHE A 10 -4.50 8.48 -3.81
CA PHE A 10 -5.88 8.14 -3.55
C PHE A 10 -6.29 6.82 -4.23
N VAL A 11 -6.13 6.74 -5.55
CA VAL A 11 -6.58 5.60 -6.36
C VAL A 11 -5.77 4.35 -6.03
N LEU A 12 -4.44 4.46 -5.96
CA LEU A 12 -3.56 3.33 -5.68
C LEU A 12 -3.62 2.90 -4.22
N GLY A 13 -3.88 3.82 -3.29
CA GLY A 13 -4.17 3.46 -1.90
C GLY A 13 -5.41 2.60 -1.79
N LEU A 14 -6.49 2.95 -2.50
CA LEU A 14 -7.71 2.15 -2.56
C LEU A 14 -7.47 0.80 -3.26
N LEU A 15 -6.73 0.80 -4.38
CA LEU A 15 -6.40 -0.41 -5.12
C LEU A 15 -5.57 -1.41 -4.28
N SER A 16 -4.64 -0.88 -3.49
CA SER A 16 -3.77 -1.66 -2.59
C SER A 16 -4.58 -2.45 -1.56
N PHE A 17 -5.75 -1.96 -1.14
CA PHE A 17 -6.61 -2.73 -0.24
C PHE A 17 -7.16 -3.98 -0.92
N PHE A 18 -7.55 -3.87 -2.19
CA PHE A 18 -8.19 -4.95 -2.95
C PHE A 18 -7.24 -6.03 -3.42
N GLU A 19 -5.95 -5.97 -3.07
CA GLU A 19 -5.06 -7.06 -3.40
C GLU A 19 -5.34 -8.32 -2.57
N PRO A 20 -5.14 -9.51 -3.15
CA PRO A 20 -5.48 -10.76 -2.47
C PRO A 20 -4.71 -10.95 -1.15
N CYS A 21 -3.46 -10.49 -1.06
CA CYS A 21 -2.63 -10.64 0.15
C CYS A 21 -2.98 -9.62 1.25
N THR A 22 -3.64 -8.51 0.91
CA THR A 22 -4.18 -7.56 1.89
C THR A 22 -5.56 -7.96 2.35
N ILE A 23 -6.42 -8.45 1.45
CA ILE A 23 -7.78 -8.85 1.81
C ILE A 23 -7.76 -9.92 2.90
N ALA A 24 -6.92 -10.95 2.78
CA ALA A 24 -6.87 -12.03 3.77
C ALA A 24 -6.52 -11.52 5.18
N THR A 25 -5.47 -10.71 5.30
CA THR A 25 -4.98 -10.21 6.60
C THR A 25 -5.90 -9.14 7.18
N HIS A 26 -6.40 -8.22 6.35
CA HIS A 26 -7.28 -7.15 6.77
C HIS A 26 -8.70 -7.61 7.11
N THR A 27 -9.24 -8.58 6.38
CA THR A 27 -10.55 -9.15 6.71
C THR A 27 -10.52 -9.94 8.01
N LEU A 28 -9.48 -10.76 8.23
CA LEU A 28 -9.31 -11.51 9.48
C LEU A 28 -9.14 -10.58 10.69
N PHE A 29 -8.36 -9.51 10.53
CA PHE A 29 -8.25 -8.45 11.54
C PHE A 29 -9.59 -7.74 11.78
N ALA A 30 -10.31 -7.37 10.71
CA ALA A 30 -11.59 -6.68 10.81
C ALA A 30 -12.66 -7.52 11.54
N VAL A 31 -12.76 -8.82 11.23
CA VAL A 31 -13.67 -9.75 11.93
C VAL A 31 -13.30 -9.84 13.41
N ARG A 32 -12.01 -10.05 13.73
CA ARG A 32 -11.56 -10.14 15.12
C ARG A 32 -11.87 -8.86 15.91
N ALA A 33 -11.52 -7.71 15.35
CA ALA A 33 -11.77 -6.40 15.97
C ALA A 33 -13.27 -6.10 16.10
N HIS A 34 -14.13 -6.65 15.23
CA HIS A 34 -15.58 -6.53 15.33
C HIS A 34 -16.17 -7.27 16.55
N HIS A 35 -15.49 -8.30 17.06
CA HIS A 35 -15.90 -8.98 18.30
C HIS A 35 -15.40 -8.28 19.57
N ASP A 36 -14.45 -7.34 19.44
CA ASP A 36 -13.94 -6.57 20.57
C ASP A 36 -14.89 -5.43 20.98
N PRO A 37 -14.90 -5.03 22.27
CA PRO A 37 -15.63 -3.87 22.73
C PRO A 37 -15.12 -2.58 22.05
N LEU A 38 -16.01 -1.61 21.85
CA LEU A 38 -15.77 -0.37 21.10
C LEU A 38 -14.44 0.32 21.46
N ASN A 39 -14.10 0.43 22.74
CA ASN A 39 -12.85 1.04 23.18
C ASN A 39 -11.59 0.28 22.75
N ARG A 40 -11.60 -1.06 22.76
CA ARG A 40 -10.47 -1.87 22.29
C ARG A 40 -10.38 -1.87 20.77
N ARG A 41 -11.53 -1.94 20.09
CA ARG A 41 -11.65 -1.82 18.64
C ARG A 41 -11.08 -0.49 18.14
N ALA A 42 -11.55 0.63 18.70
CA ALA A 42 -11.10 1.96 18.30
C ALA A 42 -9.59 2.13 18.49
N ARG A 43 -9.01 1.64 19.60
CA ARG A 43 -7.56 1.64 19.82
C ARG A 43 -6.81 0.79 18.79
N ALA A 44 -7.28 -0.42 18.51
CA ALA A 44 -6.63 -1.32 17.54
C ALA A 44 -6.65 -0.72 16.12
N LEU A 45 -7.77 -0.12 15.73
CA LEU A 45 -7.93 0.57 14.44
C LEU A 45 -7.07 1.84 14.37
N ALA A 46 -7.05 2.64 15.43
CA ALA A 46 -6.21 3.83 15.51
C ALA A 46 -4.72 3.46 15.44
N GLN A 47 -4.28 2.42 16.15
CA GLN A 47 -2.91 1.92 16.07
C GLN A 47 -2.54 1.47 14.66
N LEU A 48 -3.43 0.76 13.97
CA LEU A 48 -3.23 0.33 12.59
C LEU A 48 -3.09 1.52 11.64
N VAL A 49 -4.02 2.47 11.70
CA VAL A 49 -4.02 3.63 10.80
C VAL A 49 -2.84 4.54 11.08
N LEU A 50 -2.57 4.87 12.34
CA LEU A 50 -1.49 5.77 12.72
C LEU A 50 -0.11 5.20 12.39
N SER A 51 0.13 3.92 12.67
CA SER A 51 1.42 3.30 12.32
C SER A 51 1.65 3.24 10.82
N ARG A 52 0.60 2.97 10.04
CA ARG A 52 0.66 2.95 8.59
C ARG A 52 0.83 4.33 7.97
N ILE A 53 0.14 5.34 8.49
CA ILE A 53 0.36 6.76 8.12
C ILE A 53 1.81 7.12 8.41
N GLY A 54 2.31 6.83 9.62
CA GLY A 54 3.68 7.12 10.00
C GLY A 54 4.71 6.47 9.07
N LEU A 55 4.54 5.18 8.77
CA LEU A 55 5.41 4.44 7.86
C LEU A 55 5.41 5.04 6.45
N LEU A 56 4.23 5.25 5.85
CA LEU A 56 4.12 5.72 4.46
C LEU A 56 4.47 7.21 4.31
N ALA A 57 4.10 8.04 5.27
CA ALA A 57 4.53 9.44 5.30
C ALA A 57 6.06 9.54 5.42
N LEU A 58 6.68 8.71 6.26
CA LEU A 58 8.13 8.66 6.38
C LEU A 58 8.79 8.19 5.09
N LEU A 59 8.30 7.09 4.49
CA LEU A 59 8.86 6.55 3.25
C LEU A 59 8.76 7.55 2.09
N PHE A 60 7.58 8.15 1.87
CA PHE A 60 7.40 9.10 0.77
C PHE A 60 8.08 10.45 1.06
N GLY A 61 8.05 10.92 2.30
CA GLY A 61 8.78 12.10 2.72
C GLY A 61 10.30 11.94 2.54
N ALA A 62 10.85 10.79 2.92
CA ALA A 62 12.25 10.46 2.68
C ALA A 62 12.57 10.37 1.18
N ALA A 63 11.70 9.73 0.38
CA ALA A 63 11.88 9.66 -1.06
C ALA A 63 11.89 11.06 -1.71
N ALA A 64 10.99 11.95 -1.29
CA ALA A 64 10.95 13.35 -1.72
C ALA A 64 12.15 14.17 -1.26
N ALA A 65 12.67 13.92 -0.05
CA ALA A 65 13.84 14.59 0.48
C ALA A 65 15.14 14.16 -0.22
N ILE A 66 15.27 12.87 -0.57
CA ILE A 66 16.40 12.36 -1.37
C ILE A 66 16.30 12.93 -2.79
N GLY A 67 15.08 12.95 -3.36
CA GLY A 67 14.81 13.38 -4.71
C GLY A 67 15.38 12.43 -5.78
N LEU A 68 14.84 12.49 -7.00
CA LEU A 68 15.37 11.73 -8.15
C LEU A 68 16.34 12.57 -9.01
N THR A 69 17.10 13.49 -8.42
CA THR A 69 18.00 14.39 -9.20
C THR A 69 19.11 13.66 -9.97
N ALA A 70 19.43 12.43 -9.59
CA ALA A 70 20.44 11.59 -10.25
C ALA A 70 19.88 10.32 -10.92
N LEU A 71 18.57 10.09 -10.88
CA LEU A 71 17.97 8.89 -11.49
C LEU A 71 17.61 9.17 -12.95
N SER A 72 18.35 8.55 -13.88
CA SER A 72 18.00 8.62 -15.30
C SER A 72 16.64 7.93 -15.55
N ALA A 73 15.89 8.44 -16.53
CA ALA A 73 14.58 7.88 -16.89
C ALA A 73 14.65 6.38 -17.22
N GLN A 74 15.77 5.92 -17.83
CA GLN A 74 16.02 4.50 -18.06
C GLN A 74 16.20 3.69 -16.76
N ALA A 75 16.88 4.23 -15.74
CA ALA A 75 17.04 3.53 -14.47
C ALA A 75 15.70 3.35 -13.74
N ALA A 76 14.84 4.38 -13.75
CA ALA A 76 13.50 4.30 -13.20
C ALA A 76 12.63 3.28 -13.94
N MET A 77 12.67 3.30 -15.28
CA MET A 77 11.93 2.35 -16.13
C MET A 77 12.39 0.91 -15.90
N LEU A 78 13.71 0.66 -15.80
CA LEU A 78 14.26 -0.66 -15.52
C LEU A 78 13.90 -1.16 -14.11
N MET A 79 13.92 -0.28 -13.09
CA MET A 79 13.47 -0.65 -11.74
C MET A 79 11.97 -1.01 -11.73
N LEU A 80 11.12 -0.17 -12.31
CA LEU A 80 9.68 -0.42 -12.43
C LEU A 80 9.37 -1.71 -13.20
N GLY A 81 10.05 -1.91 -14.33
CA GLY A 81 9.90 -3.11 -15.15
C GLY A 81 10.36 -4.37 -14.43
N ALA A 82 11.52 -4.33 -13.77
CA ALA A 82 12.02 -5.46 -12.99
C ALA A 82 11.08 -5.80 -11.82
N ILE A 83 10.57 -4.80 -11.10
CA ILE A 83 9.67 -5.00 -9.96
C ILE A 83 8.30 -5.50 -10.44
N GLY A 84 7.77 -4.96 -11.53
CA GLY A 84 6.54 -5.45 -12.16
C GLY A 84 6.66 -6.90 -12.65
N LEU A 85 7.82 -7.24 -13.23
CA LEU A 85 8.13 -8.61 -13.66
C LEU A 85 8.23 -9.56 -12.46
N VAL A 86 8.98 -9.17 -11.41
CA VAL A 86 9.11 -9.96 -10.18
C VAL A 86 7.76 -10.15 -9.50
N TYR A 87 6.90 -9.12 -9.47
CA TYR A 87 5.54 -9.21 -8.96
C TYR A 87 4.70 -10.20 -9.77
N LEU A 88 4.75 -10.14 -11.10
CA LEU A 88 3.98 -11.00 -11.99
C LEU A 88 4.45 -12.47 -11.91
N VAL A 89 5.76 -12.69 -11.83
CA VAL A 89 6.38 -14.02 -11.67
C VAL A 89 6.10 -14.59 -10.27
N SER A 90 6.26 -13.80 -9.21
CA SER A 90 5.96 -14.21 -7.82
C SER A 90 4.48 -14.50 -7.58
N ARG A 91 3.59 -13.98 -8.43
CA ARG A 91 2.18 -14.33 -8.39
C ARG A 91 1.88 -15.64 -9.14
N LYS A 92 2.60 -15.90 -10.23
CA LYS A 92 2.37 -17.08 -11.09
C LYS A 92 2.98 -18.35 -10.50
N VAL A 93 4.13 -18.21 -9.84
CA VAL A 93 4.70 -19.24 -8.98
C VAL A 93 4.12 -18.97 -7.60
N TYR A 94 3.30 -19.86 -7.06
CA TYR A 94 2.59 -19.73 -5.77
C TYR A 94 3.56 -19.69 -4.57
N LEU A 95 4.55 -18.80 -4.57
CA LEU A 95 5.44 -18.60 -3.44
C LEU A 95 4.63 -17.94 -2.31
N PRO A 96 4.73 -18.44 -1.07
CA PRO A 96 4.14 -17.76 0.07
C PRO A 96 4.70 -16.34 0.12
N VAL A 97 3.85 -15.38 -0.22
CA VAL A 97 4.26 -14.00 -0.50
C VAL A 97 4.87 -13.40 0.78
N PRO A 98 6.14 -12.97 0.76
CA PRO A 98 6.81 -12.44 1.95
C PRO A 98 6.10 -11.15 2.38
N HIS A 99 5.62 -11.10 3.61
CA HIS A 99 5.17 -9.84 4.20
C HIS A 99 6.43 -9.12 4.71
N LEU A 100 6.67 -7.88 4.28
CA LEU A 100 7.78 -7.11 4.83
C LEU A 100 7.39 -6.62 6.21
N GLU A 101 7.96 -7.28 7.21
CA GLU A 101 7.77 -7.00 8.62
C GLU A 101 8.67 -5.83 9.05
N PHE A 102 8.30 -4.58 8.73
CA PHE A 102 9.10 -3.43 9.17
C PHE A 102 9.21 -3.33 10.70
N PHE A 103 8.27 -3.93 11.44
CA PHE A 103 8.36 -4.02 12.89
C PHE A 103 9.58 -4.80 13.39
N ARG A 104 10.15 -5.74 12.60
CA ARG A 104 11.36 -6.48 12.99
C ARG A 104 12.63 -5.63 13.00
N LEU A 105 12.63 -4.49 12.29
CA LEU A 105 13.74 -3.53 12.37
C LEU A 105 13.83 -2.86 13.74
N VAL A 106 12.76 -2.87 14.53
CA VAL A 106 12.73 -2.23 15.85
C VAL A 106 13.03 -3.28 16.93
N PRO A 107 14.05 -3.05 17.79
CA PRO A 107 14.29 -3.93 18.92
C PRO A 107 13.06 -3.92 19.85
N ARG A 108 12.67 -5.10 20.37
CA ARG A 108 11.56 -5.28 21.33
C ARG A 108 10.12 -5.29 20.76
N HIS A 109 9.97 -5.69 19.49
CA HIS A 109 8.68 -5.79 18.79
C HIS A 109 7.74 -6.93 19.23
N ALA A 110 8.20 -7.86 20.07
CA ALA A 110 7.42 -9.05 20.47
C ALA A 110 6.10 -8.69 21.17
N ASP A 111 6.11 -7.65 22.02
CA ASP A 111 4.97 -7.25 22.86
C ASP A 111 4.00 -6.26 22.17
N TRP A 112 4.25 -5.92 20.91
CA TRP A 112 3.45 -4.90 20.25
C TRP A 112 2.02 -5.35 19.94
N PRO A 113 1.04 -4.43 20.07
CA PRO A 113 -0.35 -4.74 19.78
C PRO A 113 -0.53 -5.08 18.30
N GLN A 114 -1.48 -5.97 18.00
CA GLN A 114 -1.69 -6.51 16.65
C GLN A 114 -1.96 -5.43 15.59
N GLY A 115 -2.65 -4.35 15.95
CA GLY A 115 -2.88 -3.23 15.05
C GLY A 115 -1.58 -2.55 14.61
N LEU A 116 -0.62 -2.40 15.52
CA LEU A 116 0.68 -1.80 15.23
C LEU A 116 1.55 -2.72 14.35
N LYS A 117 1.56 -4.03 14.64
CA LYS A 117 2.25 -5.02 13.79
C LYS A 117 1.67 -5.01 12.37
N LEU A 118 0.35 -5.02 12.23
CA LEU A 118 -0.32 -5.04 10.93
C LEU A 118 -0.14 -3.72 10.14
N GLY A 119 -0.08 -2.58 10.83
CA GLY A 119 0.18 -1.29 10.19
C GLY A 119 1.65 -1.13 9.76
N LEU A 120 2.59 -1.77 10.45
CA LEU A 120 4.02 -1.84 10.10
C LEU A 120 4.38 -3.02 9.21
N THR A 121 3.44 -3.90 8.87
CA THR A 121 3.64 -4.90 7.83
C THR A 121 3.19 -4.34 6.50
N LEU A 122 4.10 -4.33 5.53
CA LEU A 122 3.77 -3.99 4.15
C LEU A 122 3.69 -5.30 3.35
N PRO A 123 2.50 -5.69 2.87
CA PRO A 123 2.37 -6.88 2.05
C PRO A 123 3.11 -6.68 0.74
N ALA A 124 3.93 -7.64 0.31
CA ALA A 124 4.77 -7.48 -0.89
C ALA A 124 3.98 -7.27 -2.17
N CYS A 125 2.69 -7.62 -2.20
CA CYS A 125 1.86 -7.28 -3.35
C CYS A 125 1.60 -5.77 -3.48
N THR A 126 1.55 -5.02 -2.38
CA THR A 126 1.30 -3.57 -2.41
C THR A 126 2.56 -2.75 -2.73
N LEU A 127 3.71 -3.41 -2.74
CA LEU A 127 5.03 -2.80 -2.92
C LEU A 127 5.18 -2.06 -4.26
N PRO A 128 4.75 -2.61 -5.42
CA PRO A 128 4.77 -1.88 -6.69
C PRO A 128 3.94 -0.60 -6.66
N LEU A 129 2.76 -0.64 -6.02
CA LEU A 129 1.87 0.53 -5.91
C LEU A 129 2.50 1.62 -5.02
N VAL A 130 3.05 1.22 -3.87
CA VAL A 130 3.79 2.11 -2.97
C VAL A 130 5.01 2.72 -3.67
N LEU A 131 5.72 1.94 -4.49
CA LEU A 131 6.85 2.44 -5.26
C LEU A 131 6.45 3.45 -6.33
N ILE A 132 5.36 3.22 -7.07
CA ILE A 132 4.85 4.19 -8.05
C ILE A 132 4.59 5.54 -7.37
N VAL A 133 3.86 5.54 -6.25
CA VAL A 133 3.56 6.77 -5.50
C VAL A 133 4.82 7.38 -4.91
N GLY A 134 5.75 6.56 -4.40
CA GLY A 134 7.05 7.01 -3.88
C GLY A 134 7.93 7.66 -4.94
N MET A 135 7.97 7.13 -6.16
CA MET A 135 8.66 7.76 -7.29
C MET A 135 8.01 9.06 -7.70
N LEU A 136 6.68 9.12 -7.80
CA LEU A 136 5.96 10.36 -8.05
C LEU A 136 6.26 11.41 -6.98
N ALA A 137 6.29 11.01 -5.70
CA ALA A 137 6.63 11.88 -4.58
C ALA A 137 8.08 12.38 -4.66
N ALA A 138 9.00 11.52 -5.09
CA ALA A 138 10.40 11.87 -5.23
C ALA A 138 10.69 12.77 -6.44
N LEU A 139 9.85 12.72 -7.48
CA LEU A 139 9.88 13.65 -8.61
C LEU A 139 9.31 15.03 -8.26
N THR A 140 8.41 15.16 -7.29
CA THR A 140 7.89 16.49 -6.90
C THR A 140 8.87 17.29 -6.07
N GLN A 141 9.87 16.64 -5.45
CA GLN A 141 10.86 17.25 -4.53
C GLN A 141 10.22 18.09 -3.40
N GLN A 142 8.95 17.87 -3.10
CA GLN A 142 8.20 18.58 -2.08
C GLN A 142 7.87 17.61 -0.93
N PRO A 143 8.67 17.59 0.15
CA PRO A 143 8.52 16.61 1.22
C PRO A 143 7.18 16.74 1.95
N LEU A 144 6.66 17.96 2.10
CA LEU A 144 5.35 18.18 2.76
C LEU A 144 4.21 17.54 1.96
N LEU A 145 4.22 17.70 0.63
CA LEU A 145 3.22 17.10 -0.24
C LEU A 145 3.34 15.58 -0.28
N ALA A 146 4.57 15.05 -0.26
CA ALA A 146 4.83 13.62 -0.19
C ALA A 146 4.33 12.98 1.12
N VAL A 147 4.51 13.67 2.25
CA VAL A 147 3.96 13.27 3.55
C VAL A 147 2.43 13.24 3.51
N LEU A 148 1.79 14.26 2.93
CA LEU A 148 0.34 14.29 2.75
C LEU A 148 -0.16 13.16 1.83
N ALA A 149 0.55 12.90 0.73
CA ALA A 149 0.25 11.78 -0.16
C ALA A 149 0.38 10.43 0.57
N GLY A 150 1.39 10.26 1.43
CA GLY A 150 1.57 9.06 2.25
C GLY A 150 0.43 8.86 3.25
N GLY A 151 -0.01 9.94 3.90
CA GLY A 151 -1.19 9.93 4.76
C GLY A 151 -2.47 9.57 4.00
N LEU A 152 -2.69 10.18 2.84
CA LEU A 152 -3.86 9.92 1.99
C LEU A 152 -3.89 8.46 1.52
N PHE A 153 -2.76 7.95 1.03
CA PHE A 153 -2.63 6.55 0.63
C PHE A 153 -2.94 5.61 1.81
N ALA A 154 -2.35 5.87 2.98
CA ALA A 154 -2.56 5.05 4.18
C ALA A 154 -4.02 5.01 4.63
N VAL A 155 -4.73 6.15 4.56
CA VAL A 155 -6.15 6.25 4.91
C VAL A 155 -7.00 5.48 3.91
N MET A 156 -6.81 5.71 2.60
CA MET A 156 -7.55 4.98 1.56
C MET A 156 -7.30 3.48 1.62
N PHE A 157 -6.06 3.07 1.89
CA PHE A 157 -5.69 1.68 2.07
C PHE A 157 -6.32 1.04 3.32
N SER A 158 -6.55 1.81 4.38
CA SER A 158 -7.14 1.30 5.62
C SER A 158 -8.68 1.40 5.66
N LEU A 159 -9.27 2.21 4.78
CA LEU A 159 -10.69 2.56 4.78
C LEU A 159 -11.62 1.35 4.77
N PRO A 160 -11.44 0.34 3.89
CA PRO A 160 -12.37 -0.79 3.86
C PRO A 160 -12.20 -1.71 5.08
N THR A 161 -11.03 -1.69 5.73
CA THR A 161 -10.79 -2.40 7.01
C THR A 161 -11.53 -1.72 8.15
N LEU A 162 -11.46 -0.39 8.23
CA LEU A 162 -12.21 0.40 9.19
C LEU A 162 -13.70 0.15 9.02
N TRP A 163 -14.19 0.19 7.78
CA TRP A 163 -15.58 -0.10 7.46
C TRP A 163 -16.01 -1.50 7.90
N GLY A 164 -15.23 -2.53 7.52
CA GLY A 164 -15.51 -3.93 7.87
C GLY A 164 -15.45 -4.22 9.37
N SER A 165 -14.60 -3.52 10.12
CA SER A 165 -14.52 -3.67 11.58
C SER A 165 -15.70 -3.00 12.30
N MET A 166 -16.26 -1.92 11.75
CA MET A 166 -17.43 -1.25 12.33
C MET A 166 -18.74 -1.97 12.00
N HIS A 167 -18.97 -2.28 10.72
CA HIS A 167 -20.25 -2.82 10.24
C HIS A 167 -20.32 -4.36 10.20
N GLY A 168 -19.18 -5.03 10.38
CA GLY A 168 -19.08 -6.48 10.21
C GLY A 168 -18.99 -6.88 8.74
N LEU A 169 -18.46 -8.08 8.47
CA LEU A 169 -18.28 -8.63 7.13
C LEU A 169 -19.32 -9.71 6.85
N GLY A 170 -20.48 -9.30 6.33
CA GLY A 170 -21.54 -10.20 5.85
C GLY A 170 -21.15 -10.98 4.59
N ALA A 171 -21.98 -11.95 4.18
CA ALA A 171 -21.72 -12.80 3.02
C ALA A 171 -21.56 -12.01 1.70
N ASN A 172 -22.40 -10.99 1.49
CA ASN A 172 -22.31 -10.13 0.31
C ASN A 172 -21.02 -9.31 0.27
N ALA A 173 -20.56 -8.79 1.42
CA ALA A 173 -19.30 -8.05 1.49
C ALA A 173 -18.10 -8.95 1.15
N ARG A 174 -18.11 -10.21 1.61
CA ARG A 174 -17.07 -11.19 1.27
C ARG A 174 -17.08 -11.55 -0.22
N ALA A 175 -18.26 -11.66 -0.84
CA ALA A 175 -18.39 -11.92 -2.27
C ALA A 175 -17.84 -10.76 -3.12
N VAL A 176 -18.17 -9.52 -2.76
CA VAL A 176 -17.61 -8.32 -3.41
C VAL A 176 -16.09 -8.27 -3.24
N LEU A 177 -15.59 -8.51 -2.03
CA LEU A 177 -14.14 -8.56 -1.77
C LEU A 177 -13.44 -9.64 -2.61
N GLY A 178 -14.03 -10.84 -2.73
CA GLY A 178 -13.50 -11.91 -3.56
C GLY A 178 -13.44 -11.56 -5.04
N LEU A 179 -14.50 -10.91 -5.56
CA LEU A 179 -14.52 -10.44 -6.95
C LEU A 179 -13.45 -9.36 -7.18
N SER A 180 -13.35 -8.39 -6.27
CA SER A 180 -12.34 -7.34 -6.34
C SER A 180 -10.91 -7.88 -6.21
N ALA A 181 -10.70 -8.94 -5.40
CA ALA A 181 -9.41 -9.64 -5.29
C ALA A 181 -8.98 -10.31 -6.59
N ALA A 182 -9.95 -10.81 -7.36
CA ALA A 182 -9.68 -11.44 -8.64
C ALA A 182 -9.34 -10.40 -9.73
N LEU A 183 -9.94 -9.20 -9.66
CA LEU A 183 -9.81 -8.13 -10.66
C LEU A 183 -8.62 -7.19 -10.42
N SER A 184 -8.29 -6.90 -9.14
CA SER A 184 -7.23 -5.98 -8.74
C SER A 184 -5.85 -6.23 -9.35
N PRO A 185 -5.38 -7.47 -9.56
CA PRO A 185 -4.03 -7.68 -10.09
C PRO A 185 -3.98 -7.48 -11.60
N TYR A 186 -5.08 -7.66 -12.34
CA TYR A 186 -5.15 -7.29 -13.75
C TYR A 186 -5.11 -5.77 -13.91
N LEU A 187 -5.86 -5.05 -13.08
CA LEU A 187 -5.81 -3.59 -13.01
C LEU A 187 -4.42 -3.08 -12.67
N THR A 188 -3.77 -3.65 -11.64
CA THR A 188 -2.42 -3.27 -11.22
C THR A 188 -1.39 -3.54 -12.33
N THR A 189 -1.48 -4.69 -13.01
CA THR A 189 -0.59 -5.01 -14.13
C THR A 189 -0.78 -4.06 -15.29
N ALA A 190 -2.03 -3.77 -15.67
CA ALA A 190 -2.35 -2.79 -16.71
C ALA A 190 -1.82 -1.40 -16.36
N LEU A 191 -1.89 -1.00 -15.09
CA LEU A 191 -1.39 0.28 -14.61
C LEU A 191 0.14 0.35 -14.63
N LEU A 192 0.83 -0.72 -14.21
CA LEU A 192 2.30 -0.81 -14.27
C LEU A 192 2.80 -0.74 -15.70
N TRP A 193 2.16 -1.48 -16.62
CA TRP A 193 2.49 -1.44 -18.04
C TRP A 193 2.17 -0.08 -18.67
N GLY A 194 1.01 0.49 -18.34
CA GLY A 194 0.62 1.82 -18.80
C GLY A 194 1.60 2.90 -18.33
N ALA A 195 2.03 2.85 -17.06
CA ALA A 195 3.03 3.75 -16.52
C ALA A 195 4.39 3.58 -17.21
N ALA A 196 4.83 2.33 -17.47
CA ALA A 196 6.07 2.06 -18.20
C ALA A 196 6.04 2.61 -19.63
N ILE A 197 4.92 2.43 -20.35
CA ILE A 197 4.73 2.97 -21.71
C ILE A 197 4.69 4.49 -21.69
N PHE A 198 3.99 5.09 -20.72
CA PHE A 198 3.92 6.54 -20.58
C PHE A 198 5.31 7.15 -20.36
N ILE A 199 6.09 6.58 -19.44
CA ILE A 199 7.49 7.00 -19.20
C ILE A 199 8.32 6.85 -20.47
N TRP A 200 8.14 5.77 -21.22
CA TRP A 200 8.84 5.57 -22.50
C TRP A 200 8.49 6.64 -23.54
N GLN A 201 7.22 7.07 -23.61
CA GLN A 201 6.78 8.12 -24.53
C GLN A 201 7.20 9.52 -24.10
N THR A 202 7.24 9.81 -22.79
CA THR A 202 7.62 11.14 -22.26
C THR A 202 9.10 11.30 -21.97
N GLY A 203 9.87 10.21 -22.01
CA GLY A 203 11.31 10.17 -21.73
C GLY A 203 12.21 10.53 -22.92
N HIS A 204 11.67 11.21 -23.93
CA HIS A 204 12.39 11.84 -25.03
C HIS A 204 12.61 13.32 -24.78
#